data_AF-A0AAD9ETN2-F1
#
_entry.id   AF-A0AAD9ETN2-F1
#
_cell.length_a   1.000
_cell.length_b   1.000
_cell.length_c   1.000
_cell.angle_alpha   90.00
_cell.angle_beta   90.00
_cell.angle_gamma   90.00
#
_symmetry.space_group_name_H-M   'P 1'
#
loop_
_entity.id
_entity.type
_entity.pdbx_description
1 polymer ?
#
loop_
_entity_poly.entity_id
_entity_poly.type
_entity_poly.pdbx_seq_one_letter_code
_entity_poly.pdbx_strand_id
1 'polypeptide(L)'
;MWNEHFGIGIVECMAAGKIILAHKSGGPKMDIVVPFEGGQTGFLADDEDSYAEAVERILALPPAARLLIRSNARQSVDRFSDQEFEACFLAAMEPLMGTLEQ
;
A
#
# COMPACT_ATOMS: atom_id res chain seq x y z
N MET A 1 9.31 6.58 -8.86
CA MET A 1 10.11 5.35 -8.97
C MET A 1 9.32 4.37 -9.81
N TRP A 2 9.86 3.89 -10.92
CA TRP A 2 9.17 2.95 -11.83
C TRP A 2 9.57 1.52 -11.48
N ASN A 3 8.61 0.61 -11.43
CA ASN A 3 8.81 -0.82 -11.13
C ASN A 3 9.48 -1.08 -9.79
N GLU A 4 9.05 -0.34 -8.77
CA GLU A 4 9.43 -0.60 -7.39
C GLU A 4 8.95 -2.00 -6.99
N HIS A 5 9.86 -2.84 -6.48
CA HIS A 5 9.55 -4.24 -6.18
C HIS A 5 8.49 -4.37 -5.08
N PHE A 6 8.73 -3.72 -3.94
CA PHE A 6 7.77 -3.63 -2.85
C PHE A 6 7.40 -2.17 -2.61
N GLY A 7 8.31 -1.38 -2.05
CA GLY A 7 8.10 0.03 -1.76
C GLY A 7 7.82 0.30 -0.28
N ILE A 8 8.72 -0.13 0.60
CA ILE A 8 8.57 0.03 2.06
C ILE A 8 8.38 1.49 2.48
N GLY A 9 9.06 2.44 1.83
CA GLY A 9 8.88 3.87 2.13
C GLY A 9 7.47 4.39 1.84
N ILE A 10 6.73 3.73 0.93
CA ILE A 10 5.32 4.05 0.67
C ILE A 10 4.45 3.54 1.82
N VAL A 11 4.70 2.31 2.28
CA VAL A 11 4.04 1.71 3.46
C VAL A 11 4.24 2.59 4.69
N GLU A 12 5.47 3.00 4.96
CA GLU A 12 5.83 3.89 6.08
C GLU A 12 5.10 5.24 6.01
N CYS A 13 5.03 5.84 4.81
CA CYS A 13 4.32 7.09 4.61
C CYS A 13 2.80 6.95 4.80
N MET A 14 2.21 5.84 4.36
CA MET A 14 0.79 5.54 4.62
C MET A 14 0.54 5.38 6.11
N ALA A 15 1.38 4.63 6.82
CA ALA A 15 1.32 4.45 8.28
C ALA A 15 1.46 5.79 9.03
N ALA A 16 2.38 6.66 8.57
CA ALA A 16 2.53 8.03 9.09
C ALA A 16 1.36 8.97 8.72
N GLY A 17 0.35 8.46 8.00
CA GLY A 17 -0.83 9.19 7.61
C GLY A 17 -0.53 10.28 6.59
N LYS A 18 0.28 9.99 5.57
CA LYS A 18 0.41 10.85 4.39
C LYS A 18 -0.52 10.36 3.29
N ILE A 19 -0.96 11.27 2.42
CA ILE A 19 -1.61 10.86 1.17
C ILE A 19 -0.50 10.51 0.19
N ILE A 20 -0.53 9.28 -0.32
CA ILE A 20 0.44 8.79 -1.28
C ILE A 20 -0.04 9.04 -2.69
N LEU A 21 0.88 9.54 -3.51
CA LEU A 21 0.86 9.45 -4.96
C LEU A 21 2.10 8.66 -5.38
N ALA A 22 1.91 7.48 -5.94
CA ALA A 22 2.99 6.59 -6.35
C ALA A 22 2.90 6.22 -7.83
N HIS A 23 3.97 5.66 -8.37
CA HIS A 23 3.93 5.20 -9.75
C HIS A 23 3.00 3.99 -9.88
N LYS A 24 2.21 3.95 -10.96
CA LYS A 24 1.28 2.86 -11.29
C LYS A 24 2.01 1.64 -11.88
N SER A 25 3.00 1.13 -11.15
CA SER A 25 3.63 -0.16 -11.46
C SER A 25 4.21 -0.81 -10.21
N GLY A 26 4.62 -2.08 -10.31
CA GLY A 26 5.25 -2.83 -9.22
C GLY A 26 4.38 -2.96 -7.96
N GLY A 27 5.04 -3.15 -6.82
CA GLY A 27 4.41 -3.27 -5.49
C GLY A 27 3.45 -2.13 -5.14
N PRO A 28 3.73 -0.85 -5.47
CA PRO A 28 2.79 0.24 -5.24
C PRO A 28 1.42 0.02 -5.86
N LYS A 29 1.38 -0.50 -7.10
CA LYS A 29 0.12 -0.77 -7.81
C LYS A 29 -0.53 -2.08 -7.38
N MET A 30 0.27 -3.13 -7.21
CA MET A 30 -0.23 -4.48 -7.02
C MET A 30 -0.67 -4.74 -5.58
N ASP A 31 0.09 -4.23 -4.63
CA ASP A 31 -0.02 -4.67 -3.24
C ASP A 31 -0.36 -3.52 -2.30
N ILE A 32 0.22 -2.33 -2.49
CA ILE A 32 0.20 -1.28 -1.45
C ILE A 32 -0.96 -0.28 -1.64
N VAL A 33 -1.04 0.42 -2.77
CA VAL A 33 -2.02 1.49 -3.02
C VAL A 33 -3.27 0.91 -3.68
N VAL A 34 -3.90 -0.04 -2.97
CA VAL A 34 -5.12 -0.75 -3.38
C VAL A 34 -6.29 -0.40 -2.46
N PRO A 35 -7.55 -0.55 -2.90
CA PRO A 35 -8.71 -0.23 -2.07
C PRO A 35 -8.75 -1.05 -0.77
N PHE A 36 -9.08 -0.40 0.35
CA PHE A 36 -9.31 -1.03 1.64
C PHE A 36 -10.80 -0.92 1.97
N GLU A 37 -11.48 -2.06 2.09
CA GLU A 37 -12.95 -2.14 2.25
C GLU A 37 -13.72 -1.33 1.18
N GLY A 38 -13.19 -1.30 -0.05
CA GLY A 38 -13.73 -0.49 -1.15
C GLY A 38 -13.39 1.00 -1.09
N GLY A 39 -12.74 1.46 -0.02
CA GLY A 39 -12.26 2.83 0.16
C GLY A 39 -10.91 3.10 -0.48
N GLN A 40 -10.70 4.33 -0.95
CA GLN A 40 -9.43 4.77 -1.53
C GLN A 40 -8.34 4.90 -0.44
N THR A 41 -7.12 4.44 -0.74
CA THR A 41 -5.94 4.49 0.14
C THR A 41 -4.84 5.43 -0.38
N GLY A 42 -4.90 5.82 -1.65
CA GLY A 42 -3.96 6.75 -2.27
C GLY A 42 -4.22 6.90 -3.77
N PHE A 43 -3.22 7.41 -4.48
CA PHE A 43 -3.28 7.72 -5.90
C PHE A 43 -2.12 7.04 -6.64
N LEU A 44 -2.38 6.70 -7.90
CA LEU A 44 -1.40 6.09 -8.80
C LEU A 44 -1.38 6.87 -10.12
N ALA A 45 -0.18 7.12 -10.63
CA ALA A 45 0.07 7.80 -11.91
C ALA A 45 1.18 7.09 -12.70
N ASP A 46 1.14 7.13 -14.03
CA ASP A 46 2.11 6.48 -14.93
C ASP A 46 2.78 7.43 -15.93
N ASP A 47 2.38 8.70 -15.98
CA ASP A 47 2.96 9.74 -16.83
C ASP A 47 2.84 11.15 -16.21
N GLU A 48 3.50 12.13 -16.82
CA GLU A 48 3.58 13.50 -16.29
C GLU A 48 2.19 14.14 -16.09
N ASP A 49 1.29 13.95 -17.06
CA ASP A 49 -0.07 14.51 -17.02
C ASP A 49 -0.88 13.88 -15.87
N SER A 50 -0.85 12.55 -15.71
CA SER A 50 -1.55 11.87 -14.62
C SER A 50 -0.98 12.22 -13.24
N TYR A 51 0.32 12.50 -13.13
CA TYR A 51 0.90 13.05 -11.89
C TYR A 51 0.37 14.45 -11.59
N ALA A 52 0.32 15.34 -12.59
CA ALA A 52 -0.19 16.69 -12.43
C ALA A 52 -1.66 16.68 -12.00
N GLU A 53 -2.51 15.91 -12.69
CA GLU A 53 -3.93 15.75 -12.36
C GLU A 53 -4.14 15.19 -10.95
N ALA A 54 -3.35 14.17 -10.57
CA ALA A 54 -3.46 13.58 -9.24
C ALA A 54 -3.08 14.57 -8.14
N VAL A 55 -2.01 15.37 -8.34
CA VAL A 55 -1.61 16.40 -7.39
C VAL A 55 -2.69 17.48 -7.25
N GLU A 56 -3.23 17.97 -8.36
CA GLU A 56 -4.34 18.94 -8.35
C GLU A 56 -5.53 18.39 -7.57
N ARG A 57 -5.94 17.15 -7.87
CA ARG A 57 -7.05 16.48 -7.19
C ARG A 57 -6.79 16.36 -5.69
N ILE A 58 -5.58 15.94 -5.27
CA ILE A 58 -5.21 15.83 -3.86
C ILE A 58 -5.34 17.18 -3.13
N LEU A 59 -4.90 18.26 -3.77
CA LEU A 59 -4.96 19.61 -3.20
C LEU A 59 -6.40 20.15 -3.12
N ALA A 60 -7.24 19.81 -4.10
CA ALA A 60 -8.65 20.21 -4.14
C ALA A 60 -9.56 19.44 -3.16
N LEU A 61 -9.10 18.30 -2.63
CA LEU A 61 -9.92 17.49 -1.72
C LEU A 61 -10.27 18.22 -0.41
N PRO A 62 -11.54 18.17 0.02
CA PRO A 62 -11.94 18.63 1.34
C PRO A 62 -11.14 17.93 2.44
N PRO A 63 -10.88 18.61 3.59
CA PRO A 63 -10.16 18.00 4.70
C PRO A 63 -10.72 16.64 5.15
N ALA A 64 -12.05 16.49 5.17
CA ALA A 64 -12.72 15.24 5.54
C ALA A 64 -12.39 14.09 4.57
N ALA A 65 -12.39 14.35 3.26
CA ALA A 65 -12.03 13.35 2.27
C ALA A 65 -10.55 12.95 2.37
N ARG A 66 -9.65 13.92 2.61
CA ARG A 66 -8.23 13.66 2.88
C ARG A 66 -8.04 12.82 4.14
N LEU A 67 -8.79 13.08 5.20
CA LEU A 67 -8.74 12.29 6.43
C LEU A 67 -9.21 10.85 6.21
N LEU A 68 -10.29 10.65 5.45
CA LEU A 68 -10.79 9.32 5.11
C LEU A 68 -9.74 8.50 4.35
N ILE A 69 -9.13 9.06 3.30
CA ILE A 69 -8.06 8.39 2.55
C ILE A 69 -6.89 7.99 3.47
N ARG A 70 -6.46 8.91 4.34
CA ARG A 70 -5.37 8.66 5.29
C ARG A 70 -5.72 7.59 6.32
N SER A 71 -6.99 7.51 6.74
CA SER A 71 -7.47 6.49 7.68
C SER A 71 -7.46 5.12 7.01
N ASN A 72 -8.02 5.02 5.81
CA ASN A 72 -8.04 3.78 5.02
C ASN A 72 -6.61 3.30 4.72
N ALA A 73 -5.72 4.23 4.36
CA ALA A 73 -4.32 3.92 4.08
C ALA A 73 -3.63 3.30 5.30
N ARG A 74 -3.82 3.87 6.50
CA ARG A 74 -3.23 3.34 7.74
C ARG A 74 -3.74 1.94 8.07
N GLN A 75 -5.05 1.74 7.99
CA GLN A 75 -5.65 0.43 8.27
C GLN A 75 -5.22 -0.62 7.23
N SER A 76 -5.11 -0.22 5.96
CA SER A 76 -4.65 -1.11 4.88
C SER A 76 -3.23 -1.63 5.08
N VAL A 77 -2.34 -0.84 5.66
CA VAL A 77 -0.93 -1.24 5.83
C VAL A 77 -0.66 -2.09 7.06
N ASP A 78 -1.63 -2.29 7.96
CA ASP A 78 -1.48 -3.17 9.12
C ASP A 78 -1.17 -4.63 8.71
N ARG A 79 -1.60 -5.05 7.51
CA ARG A 79 -1.27 -6.36 6.91
C ARG A 79 0.21 -6.53 6.53
N PHE A 80 1.00 -5.46 6.59
CA PHE A 80 2.45 -5.48 6.36
C PHE A 80 3.24 -5.37 7.68
N SER A 81 2.60 -5.65 8.81
CA SER A 81 3.25 -5.70 10.12
C SER A 81 4.15 -6.94 10.28
N ASP A 82 5.09 -6.85 11.22
CA ASP A 82 5.99 -7.96 11.55
C ASP A 82 5.21 -9.19 12.04
N GLN A 83 4.11 -8.98 12.77
CA GLN A 83 3.25 -10.06 13.28
C GLN A 83 2.60 -10.84 12.14
N GLU A 84 2.06 -10.14 11.14
CA GLU A 84 1.47 -10.77 9.96
C GLU A 84 2.54 -11.47 9.12
N PHE A 85 3.72 -10.87 8.99
CA PHE A 85 4.86 -11.52 8.31
C PHE A 85 5.26 -12.83 8.99
N GLU A 86 5.43 -12.83 10.32
CA GLU A 86 5.79 -14.03 11.08
C GLU A 86 4.73 -15.13 10.93
N ALA A 87 3.46 -14.79 11.09
CA ALA A 87 2.35 -15.73 10.96
C ALA A 87 2.29 -16.34 9.54
N CYS A 88 2.36 -15.51 8.49
CA CYS A 88 2.35 -15.98 7.11
C CYS A 88 3.60 -16.81 6.76
N PHE A 89 4.77 -16.42 7.28
CA PHE A 89 6.02 -17.14 7.03
C PHE A 89 5.97 -18.55 7.64
N LEU A 90 5.54 -18.67 8.90
CA LEU A 90 5.39 -19.97 9.56
C LEU A 90 4.38 -20.86 8.82
N ALA A 91 3.21 -20.31 8.45
CA ALA A 91 2.20 -21.04 7.69
C ALA A 91 2.72 -21.52 6.32
N ALA A 92 3.55 -20.72 5.64
CA ALA A 92 4.15 -21.10 4.36
C ALA A 92 5.23 -22.20 4.50
N MET A 93 5.93 -22.25 5.63
CA MET A 93 6.99 -23.24 5.90
C MET A 93 6.45 -24.57 6.47
N GLU A 94 5.28 -24.56 7.12
CA GLU A 94 4.70 -25.74 7.77
C GLU A 94 4.60 -26.98 6.84
N PRO A 95 4.14 -26.88 5.57
CA PRO A 95 4.10 -28.02 4.66
C PRO A 95 5.48 -28.61 4.33
N LEU A 96 6.53 -27.78 4.32
CA LEU A 96 7.90 -28.20 4.01
C LEU A 96 8.54 -28.92 5.20
N MET A 97 8.24 -28.48 6.42
CA MET A 97 8.77 -29.09 7.63
C MET A 97 8.12 -30.46 7.89
N GLY A 98 6.83 -30.62 7.60
CA GLY A 98 6.15 -31.92 7.71
C GLY A 98 6.65 -33.00 6.73
N THR A 99 7.32 -32.60 5.63
CA THR A 99 7.97 -33.53 4.70
C THR A 99 9.37 -33.98 5.11
N LEU A 100 9.98 -33.39 6.14
CA LEU A 100 11.31 -33.78 6.63
C LEU A 100 11.27 -34.89 7.69
N GLU A 101 10.09 -35.23 8.21
CA GLU A 101 9.89 -36.28 9.22
C GLU A 101 9.40 -37.63 8.63
N GLN A 102 9.39 -37.78 7.29
CA GLN A 102 9.10 -39.05 6.60
C GLN A 102 10.34 -39.67 5.97
#